data_AF-A0A0B7FAK8-F1
#
_entry.id   AF-A0A0B7FAK8-F1
#
_cell.length_a   1.000
_cell.length_b   1.000
_cell.length_c   1.000
_cell.angle_alpha   90.00
_cell.angle_beta   90.00
_cell.angle_gamma   90.00
#
_symmetry.space_group_name_H-M   'P 1'
#
loop_
_entity.id
_entity.type
_entity.pdbx_description
1 polymer ?
#
loop_
_entity_poly.entity_id
_entity_poly.type
_entity_poly.pdbx_seq_one_letter_code
_entity_poly.pdbx_strand_id
1 'polypeptide(L)'
;MTSEVQVNGGNTEVVDLFKWIHLVSLEIIGQAGIGHSFGILEGHVPDYLAASRDVFALISEMWYLHPFITFLSRLGPKFFRRAVVEYIAHRPARKLKNVADTMHNTAANIMKHKREALESGTLGLGVAGGKDMMTGLLKRNLEITPKDQMSDEELLSQVNGLLFAAHDTTSSALSGTIDLLVKHQEVQAKLRDEIREAYRSYGNDLDYDQLNSLPYLDAVCRESLRIHASGSFIVRIASKDWTLPLHYPIKTKSGKSTLTSIQVPKGTTVHISFRAANQDE
;
A
#
# COMPACT_ATOMS: atom_id res chain seq x y z
N MET A 1 -16.01 -6.08 7.76
CA MET A 1 -16.11 -5.83 9.22
C MET A 1 -17.38 -5.03 9.41
N THR A 2 -18.39 -5.63 10.03
CA THR A 2 -19.72 -5.07 10.17
C THR A 2 -19.82 -4.39 11.53
N SER A 3 -19.86 -3.06 11.54
CA SER A 3 -20.03 -2.27 12.76
C SER A 3 -21.32 -1.48 12.69
N GLU A 4 -22.07 -1.48 13.78
CA GLU A 4 -23.26 -0.66 13.95
C GLU A 4 -22.85 0.81 14.11
N VAL A 5 -23.28 1.67 13.20
CA VAL A 5 -23.01 3.11 13.25
C VAL A 5 -24.35 3.85 13.27
N GLN A 6 -24.49 4.82 14.18
CA GLN A 6 -25.66 5.69 14.20
C GLN A 6 -25.57 6.72 13.07
N VAL A 7 -26.52 6.66 12.13
CA VAL A 7 -26.75 7.73 11.17
C VAL A 7 -27.90 8.58 11.71
N ASN A 8 -27.65 9.87 11.94
CA ASN A 8 -28.66 10.85 12.35
C ASN A 8 -29.48 10.50 13.61
N GLY A 9 -28.82 10.00 14.66
CA GLY A 9 -29.40 9.95 16.02
C GLY A 9 -30.66 9.10 16.22
N GLY A 10 -31.00 8.21 15.28
CA GLY A 10 -32.21 7.37 15.38
C GLY A 10 -32.12 5.97 14.79
N ASN A 11 -31.31 5.75 13.74
CA ASN A 11 -31.19 4.44 13.09
C ASN A 11 -29.79 3.85 13.27
N THR A 12 -29.75 2.61 13.77
CA THR A 12 -28.56 1.77 13.83
C THR A 12 -28.49 0.95 12.55
N GLU A 13 -27.49 1.20 11.71
CA GLU A 13 -27.23 0.37 10.53
C GLU A 13 -25.87 -0.31 10.64
N VAL A 14 -25.80 -1.52 10.09
CA VAL A 14 -24.56 -2.28 9.98
C VAL A 14 -23.80 -1.82 8.75
N VAL A 15 -22.64 -1.20 8.96
CA VAL A 15 -21.79 -0.65 7.88
C VAL A 15 -20.57 -1.54 7.69
N ASP A 16 -20.21 -1.83 6.43
CA ASP A 16 -18.92 -2.44 6.11
C ASP A 16 -17.82 -1.39 6.09
N LEU A 17 -17.14 -1.22 7.22
CA LEU A 17 -16.06 -0.23 7.37
C LEU A 17 -14.87 -0.52 6.45
N PHE A 18 -14.64 -1.78 6.10
CA PHE A 18 -13.54 -2.16 5.21
C PHE A 18 -13.68 -1.45 3.85
N LYS A 19 -14.87 -1.48 3.25
CA LYS A 19 -15.16 -0.78 2.00
C LYS A 19 -14.88 0.72 2.10
N TRP A 20 -15.34 1.37 3.17
CA TRP A 20 -15.19 2.81 3.35
C TRP A 20 -13.75 3.24 3.60
N ILE A 21 -13.00 2.48 4.40
CA ILE A 21 -11.59 2.78 4.69
C ILE A 21 -10.75 2.68 3.41
N HIS A 22 -11.03 1.70 2.55
CA HIS A 22 -10.37 1.59 1.25
C HIS A 22 -10.64 2.80 0.34
N LEU A 23 -11.89 3.28 0.31
CA LEU A 23 -12.28 4.47 -0.43
C LEU A 23 -11.57 5.72 0.11
N VAL A 24 -11.66 5.97 1.42
CA VAL A 24 -11.05 7.13 2.07
C VAL A 24 -9.53 7.12 1.93
N SER A 25 -8.89 5.95 2.10
CA SER A 25 -7.44 5.83 1.94
C SER A 25 -7.00 6.15 0.51
N LEU A 26 -7.74 5.68 -0.51
CA LEU A 26 -7.43 5.98 -1.90
C LEU A 26 -7.57 7.49 -2.19
N GLU A 27 -8.62 8.12 -1.67
CA GLU A 27 -8.83 9.56 -1.82
C GLU A 27 -7.70 10.36 -1.17
N ILE A 28 -7.38 10.10 0.10
CA ILE A 28 -6.33 10.83 0.84
C ILE A 28 -4.98 10.73 0.13
N ILE A 29 -4.60 9.54 -0.32
CA ILE A 29 -3.33 9.33 -1.03
C ILE A 29 -3.36 9.94 -2.43
N GLY A 30 -4.50 9.86 -3.12
CA GLY A 30 -4.72 10.57 -4.36
C GLY A 30 -4.44 12.05 -4.18
N GLN A 31 -5.07 12.68 -3.18
CA GLN A 31 -4.96 14.12 -2.96
C GLN A 31 -3.55 14.51 -2.46
N ALA A 32 -3.08 13.93 -1.36
CA ALA A 32 -1.84 14.34 -0.71
C ALA A 32 -0.58 13.84 -1.45
N GLY A 33 -0.61 12.60 -1.95
CA GLY A 33 0.54 11.99 -2.63
C GLY A 33 0.63 12.38 -4.09
N ILE A 34 -0.51 12.39 -4.79
CA ILE A 34 -0.56 12.50 -6.26
C ILE A 34 -1.20 13.81 -6.73
N GLY A 35 -1.80 14.63 -5.86
CA GLY A 35 -2.51 15.85 -6.26
C GLY A 35 -3.72 15.57 -7.14
N HIS A 36 -4.44 14.48 -6.90
CA HIS A 36 -5.61 14.04 -7.68
C HIS A 36 -6.76 13.61 -6.76
N SER A 37 -7.97 14.09 -7.02
CA SER A 37 -9.18 13.60 -6.35
C SER A 37 -9.87 12.56 -7.23
N PHE A 38 -10.31 11.45 -6.62
CA PHE A 38 -11.10 10.43 -7.31
C PHE A 38 -12.61 10.71 -7.22
N GLY A 39 -13.03 11.83 -6.63
CA GLY A 39 -14.44 12.16 -6.45
C GLY A 39 -15.15 11.31 -5.38
N ILE A 40 -14.38 10.62 -4.52
CA ILE A 40 -14.93 9.62 -3.59
C ILE A 40 -15.82 10.26 -2.52
N LEU A 41 -15.46 11.45 -2.05
CA LEU A 41 -16.23 12.17 -1.03
C LEU A 41 -17.51 12.79 -1.63
N GLU A 42 -17.55 12.95 -2.95
CA GLU A 42 -18.70 13.39 -3.74
C GLU A 42 -19.60 12.22 -4.17
N GLY A 43 -19.30 10.99 -3.74
CA GLY A 43 -20.08 9.78 -4.00
C GLY A 43 -19.66 9.01 -5.25
N HIS A 44 -18.54 9.35 -5.89
CA HIS A 44 -17.98 8.57 -6.98
C HIS A 44 -17.23 7.33 -6.45
N VAL A 45 -17.29 6.22 -7.18
CA VAL A 45 -16.51 5.02 -6.88
C VAL A 45 -15.61 4.72 -8.08
N PRO A 46 -14.30 4.95 -7.99
CA PRO A 46 -13.41 4.78 -9.14
C PRO A 46 -13.19 3.30 -9.45
N ASP A 47 -13.17 2.97 -10.75
CA ASP A 47 -12.81 1.62 -11.25
C ASP A 47 -11.42 1.18 -10.77
N TYR A 48 -10.52 2.14 -10.51
CA TYR A 48 -9.18 1.89 -9.96
C TYR A 48 -9.23 1.11 -8.66
N LEU A 49 -10.20 1.39 -7.77
CA LEU A 49 -10.29 0.71 -6.48
C LEU A 49 -10.68 -0.77 -6.64
N ALA A 50 -11.61 -1.07 -7.54
CA ALA A 50 -11.97 -2.44 -7.83
C ALA A 50 -10.78 -3.18 -8.48
N ALA A 51 -10.08 -2.51 -9.39
CA ALA A 51 -8.90 -3.05 -10.05
C ALA A 51 -7.77 -3.36 -9.04
N SER A 52 -7.43 -2.43 -8.15
CA SER A 52 -6.34 -2.61 -7.18
C SER A 52 -6.57 -3.80 -6.25
N ARG A 53 -7.79 -3.97 -5.75
CA ARG A 53 -8.15 -5.08 -4.84
C ARG A 53 -8.00 -6.46 -5.48
N ASP A 54 -8.24 -6.55 -6.79
CA ASP A 54 -8.17 -7.82 -7.52
C ASP A 54 -6.73 -8.27 -7.83
N VAL A 55 -5.73 -7.36 -7.77
CA VAL A 55 -4.33 -7.65 -8.15
C VAL A 55 -3.77 -8.85 -7.39
N PHE A 56 -3.76 -8.79 -6.06
CA PHE A 56 -3.16 -9.84 -5.23
C PHE A 56 -3.92 -11.17 -5.31
N ALA A 57 -5.26 -11.10 -5.35
CA ALA A 57 -6.10 -12.29 -5.48
C ALA A 57 -5.81 -13.03 -6.79
N LEU A 58 -5.77 -12.30 -7.91
CA LEU A 58 -5.51 -12.89 -9.23
C LEU A 58 -4.09 -13.44 -9.38
N ILE A 59 -3.09 -12.74 -8.82
CA ILE A 59 -1.70 -13.24 -8.79
C ILE A 59 -1.62 -14.53 -7.97
N SER A 60 -2.29 -14.59 -6.82
CA SER A 60 -2.30 -15.75 -5.93
C SER A 60 -3.04 -16.94 -6.55
N GLU A 61 -4.16 -16.72 -7.25
CA GLU A 61 -4.87 -17.75 -8.02
C GLU A 61 -3.97 -18.36 -9.10
N MET A 62 -3.05 -17.58 -9.66
CA MET A 62 -2.11 -17.97 -10.71
C MET A 62 -0.80 -18.57 -10.18
N TRP A 63 -0.79 -19.13 -8.97
CA TRP A 63 0.46 -19.52 -8.30
C TRP A 63 1.37 -20.45 -9.11
N TYR A 64 0.78 -21.33 -9.93
CA TYR A 64 1.46 -22.29 -10.81
C TYR A 64 2.21 -21.63 -11.97
N LEU A 65 1.91 -20.37 -12.30
CA LEU A 65 2.63 -19.61 -13.33
C LEU A 65 3.88 -18.93 -12.78
N HIS A 66 4.00 -18.70 -11.46
CA HIS A 66 5.13 -18.00 -10.86
C HIS A 66 6.52 -18.51 -11.29
N PRO A 67 6.79 -19.83 -11.35
CA PRO A 67 8.11 -20.34 -11.79
C PRO A 67 8.44 -19.92 -13.23
N PHE A 68 7.43 -19.68 -14.05
CA PHE A 68 7.55 -19.35 -15.46
C PHE A 68 7.45 -17.86 -15.74
N ILE A 69 7.01 -17.01 -14.80
CA ILE A 69 6.81 -15.56 -15.04
C ILE A 69 8.08 -14.92 -15.57
N THR A 70 9.24 -15.19 -14.99
CA THR A 70 10.52 -14.61 -15.44
C THR A 70 10.89 -15.04 -16.86
N PHE A 71 10.53 -16.25 -17.25
CA PHE A 71 10.74 -16.75 -18.61
C PHE A 71 9.71 -16.10 -19.57
N LEU A 72 8.43 -16.13 -19.22
CA LEU A 72 7.32 -15.53 -19.96
C LEU A 72 7.50 -14.02 -20.15
N SER A 73 8.06 -13.31 -19.16
CA SER A 73 8.31 -11.88 -19.24
C SER A 73 9.48 -11.52 -20.16
N ARG A 74 10.36 -12.48 -20.46
CA ARG A 74 11.49 -12.32 -21.40
C ARG A 74 11.15 -12.80 -22.81
N LEU A 75 10.02 -13.47 -23.00
CA LEU A 75 9.60 -13.99 -24.29
C LEU A 75 9.07 -12.88 -25.20
N GLY A 76 9.89 -12.48 -26.17
CA GLY A 76 9.49 -11.62 -27.27
C GLY A 76 9.11 -10.18 -26.89
N PRO A 77 8.70 -9.38 -27.88
CA PRO A 77 8.30 -7.98 -27.69
C PRO A 77 7.05 -7.83 -26.79
N LYS A 78 6.85 -6.63 -26.20
CA LYS A 78 5.68 -6.32 -25.33
C LYS A 78 4.34 -6.61 -26.03
N PHE A 79 4.19 -6.25 -27.31
CA PHE A 79 2.96 -6.47 -28.08
C PHE A 79 2.64 -7.97 -28.26
N PHE A 80 3.66 -8.80 -28.46
CA PHE A 80 3.49 -10.25 -28.62
C PHE A 80 2.99 -10.88 -27.32
N ARG A 81 3.61 -10.54 -26.19
CA ARG A 81 3.16 -11.01 -24.86
C ARG A 81 1.72 -10.61 -24.57
N ARG A 82 1.34 -9.39 -24.94
CA ARG A 82 -0.04 -8.92 -24.79
C ARG A 82 -1.02 -9.73 -25.64
N ALA A 83 -0.69 -9.96 -26.92
CA ALA A 83 -1.51 -10.76 -27.82
C ALA A 83 -1.68 -12.21 -27.33
N VAL A 84 -0.62 -12.81 -26.77
CA VAL A 84 -0.69 -14.14 -26.14
C VAL A 84 -1.71 -14.14 -25.00
N VAL A 85 -1.62 -13.19 -24.07
CA VAL A 85 -2.56 -13.10 -22.93
C VAL A 85 -4.00 -12.86 -23.39
N GLU A 86 -4.20 -12.13 -24.49
CA GLU A 86 -5.53 -11.91 -25.08
C GLU A 86 -6.13 -13.18 -25.70
N TYR A 87 -5.30 -14.00 -26.34
CA TYR A 87 -5.75 -15.21 -27.05
C TYR A 87 -5.87 -16.45 -26.14
N ILE A 88 -5.13 -16.51 -25.03
CA ILE A 88 -5.20 -17.67 -24.14
C ILE A 88 -6.56 -17.77 -23.43
N ALA A 89 -7.07 -19.00 -23.28
CA ALA A 89 -8.32 -19.31 -22.59
C ALA A 89 -8.26 -19.13 -21.05
N HIS A 90 -7.18 -18.53 -20.52
CA HIS A 90 -6.91 -18.41 -19.10
C HIS A 90 -7.61 -17.22 -18.44
N ARG A 91 -8.78 -17.46 -17.81
CA ARG A 91 -9.63 -16.42 -17.22
C ARG A 91 -8.90 -15.50 -16.22
N PRO A 92 -8.13 -15.99 -15.23
CA PRO A 92 -7.42 -15.12 -14.29
C PRO A 92 -6.39 -14.22 -14.97
N ALA A 93 -5.72 -14.71 -16.02
CA ALA A 93 -4.69 -13.93 -16.73
C ALA A 93 -5.31 -12.80 -17.55
N ARG A 94 -6.44 -13.07 -18.23
CA ARG A 94 -7.19 -12.01 -18.93
C ARG A 94 -7.77 -10.98 -17.96
N LYS A 95 -8.26 -11.42 -16.80
CA LYS A 95 -8.78 -10.50 -15.77
C LYS A 95 -7.64 -9.63 -15.21
N LEU A 96 -6.48 -10.22 -14.91
CA LEU A 96 -5.31 -9.49 -14.44
C LEU A 96 -4.80 -8.48 -15.47
N LYS A 97 -4.85 -8.82 -16.76
CA LYS A 97 -4.56 -7.88 -17.86
C LYS A 97 -5.53 -6.68 -17.84
N ASN A 98 -6.84 -6.92 -17.75
CA ASN A 98 -7.81 -5.83 -17.69
C ASN A 98 -7.63 -4.94 -16.45
N VAL A 99 -7.33 -5.55 -15.30
CA VAL A 99 -6.96 -4.83 -14.07
C VAL A 99 -5.75 -3.94 -14.29
N ALA A 100 -4.69 -4.49 -14.89
CA ALA A 100 -3.48 -3.74 -15.21
C ALA A 100 -3.75 -2.59 -16.19
N ASP A 101 -4.62 -2.79 -17.20
CA ASP A 101 -5.01 -1.75 -18.15
C ASP A 101 -5.78 -0.63 -17.45
N THR A 102 -6.74 -0.93 -16.58
CA THR A 102 -7.48 0.08 -15.80
C THR A 102 -6.53 0.90 -14.93
N MET A 103 -5.64 0.24 -14.19
CA MET A 103 -4.64 0.91 -13.35
C MET A 103 -3.69 1.79 -14.17
N HIS A 104 -3.20 1.27 -15.30
CA HIS A 104 -2.32 2.00 -16.21
C HIS A 104 -3.01 3.23 -16.81
N ASN A 105 -4.22 3.08 -17.34
CA ASN A 105 -4.98 4.17 -17.95
C ASN A 105 -5.31 5.26 -16.93
N THR A 106 -5.64 4.88 -15.69
CA THR A 106 -5.87 5.83 -14.60
C THR A 106 -4.60 6.63 -14.30
N ALA A 107 -3.46 5.96 -14.12
CA ALA A 107 -2.19 6.63 -13.89
C ALA A 107 -1.77 7.52 -15.07
N ALA A 108 -1.99 7.07 -16.30
CA ALA A 108 -1.72 7.84 -17.52
C ALA A 108 -2.55 9.13 -17.58
N ASN A 109 -3.85 9.04 -17.29
CA ASN A 109 -4.75 10.20 -17.27
C ASN A 109 -4.35 11.20 -16.18
N ILE A 110 -4.00 10.72 -14.99
CA ILE A 110 -3.52 11.57 -13.89
C ILE A 110 -2.23 12.30 -14.31
N MET A 111 -1.26 11.57 -14.86
CA MET A 111 0.00 12.14 -15.34
C MET A 111 -0.21 13.17 -16.43
N LYS A 112 -1.10 12.89 -17.39
CA LYS A 112 -1.43 13.80 -18.48
C LYS A 112 -1.96 15.13 -17.95
N HIS A 113 -3.02 15.10 -17.14
CA HIS A 113 -3.61 16.32 -16.57
C HIS A 113 -2.59 17.12 -15.73
N LYS A 114 -1.72 16.41 -15.01
CA LYS A 114 -0.68 17.05 -14.22
C LYS A 114 0.39 17.74 -15.07
N ARG A 115 0.77 17.17 -16.21
CA ARG A 115 1.69 17.81 -17.16
C ARG A 115 1.05 19.07 -17.77
N GLU A 116 -0.21 18.98 -18.18
CA GLU A 116 -0.96 20.12 -18.70
C GLU A 116 -1.07 21.26 -17.66
N ALA A 117 -1.30 20.90 -16.39
CA ALA A 117 -1.32 21.86 -15.29
C ALA A 117 0.06 22.50 -15.02
N LEU A 118 1.15 21.75 -15.20
CA LEU A 118 2.51 22.25 -15.07
C LEU A 118 2.86 23.24 -16.18
N GLU A 119 2.53 22.90 -17.44
CA GLU A 119 2.80 23.74 -18.61
C GLU A 119 1.98 25.04 -18.60
N SER A 120 0.72 24.96 -18.17
CA SER A 120 -0.17 26.12 -18.05
C SER A 120 0.08 26.97 -16.80
N GLY A 121 0.97 26.54 -15.89
CA GLY A 121 1.24 27.24 -14.63
C GLY A 121 0.07 27.17 -13.62
N THR A 122 -0.88 26.24 -13.81
CA THR A 122 -2.10 26.12 -13.00
C THR A 122 -2.00 25.10 -11.87
N LEU A 123 -0.84 24.46 -11.65
CA LEU A 123 -0.63 23.50 -10.56
C LEU A 123 -1.07 24.01 -9.18
N GLY A 124 -0.90 25.30 -8.90
CA GLY A 124 -1.29 25.92 -7.64
C GLY A 124 -2.81 25.98 -7.41
N LEU A 125 -3.61 25.81 -8.46
CA LEU A 125 -5.07 25.77 -8.43
C LEU A 125 -5.62 24.35 -8.31
N GLY A 126 -4.76 23.34 -8.46
CA GLY A 126 -5.13 21.93 -8.36
C GLY A 126 -5.26 21.43 -6.93
N VAL A 127 -5.68 20.17 -6.80
CA VAL A 127 -5.71 19.45 -5.51
C VAL A 127 -4.33 19.49 -4.87
N ALA A 128 -4.28 19.72 -3.55
CA ALA A 128 -3.08 19.96 -2.76
C ALA A 128 -2.24 21.19 -3.18
N GLY A 129 -2.76 22.09 -4.02
CA GLY A 129 -2.11 23.34 -4.40
C GLY A 129 -0.73 23.15 -5.05
N GLY A 130 -0.50 22.02 -5.71
CA GLY A 130 0.79 21.66 -6.31
C GLY A 130 1.88 21.30 -5.30
N LYS A 131 1.53 21.04 -4.04
CA LYS A 131 2.43 20.60 -2.95
C LYS A 131 2.40 19.08 -2.72
N ASP A 132 2.08 18.30 -3.74
CA ASP A 132 2.10 16.84 -3.67
C ASP A 132 3.46 16.27 -4.15
N MET A 133 3.70 15.01 -3.80
CA MET A 133 4.96 14.32 -4.09
C MET A 133 5.22 14.18 -5.60
N MET A 134 4.18 13.92 -6.40
CA MET A 134 4.34 13.77 -7.86
C MET A 134 4.70 15.09 -8.54
N THR A 135 4.17 16.21 -8.07
CA THR A 135 4.56 17.54 -8.55
C THR A 135 6.04 17.81 -8.25
N GLY A 136 6.50 17.45 -7.04
CA GLY A 136 7.93 17.51 -6.69
C GLY A 136 8.80 16.64 -7.58
N LEU A 137 8.39 15.39 -7.83
CA LEU A 137 9.10 14.46 -8.71
C LEU A 137 9.20 15.00 -10.14
N LEU A 138 8.10 15.49 -10.71
CA LEU A 138 8.08 16.05 -12.06
C LEU A 138 8.99 17.26 -12.22
N LYS A 139 8.90 18.24 -11.29
CA LYS A 139 9.77 19.43 -11.32
C LYS A 139 11.24 19.04 -11.23
N ARG A 140 11.59 18.16 -10.28
CA ARG A 140 12.97 17.73 -10.10
C ARG A 140 13.49 16.93 -11.31
N ASN A 141 12.64 16.11 -11.92
CA ASN A 141 12.99 15.36 -13.13
C ASN A 141 13.31 16.28 -14.32
N LEU A 142 12.73 17.48 -14.41
CA LEU A 142 13.06 18.45 -15.45
C LEU A 142 14.41 19.16 -15.21
N GLU A 143 14.88 19.19 -13.97
CA GLU A 143 16.10 19.92 -13.57
C GLU A 143 17.37 19.05 -13.56
N ILE A 144 17.24 17.72 -13.60
CA ILE A 144 18.38 16.79 -13.63
C ILE A 144 18.87 16.53 -15.05
N THR A 145 20.09 15.99 -15.16
CA THR A 145 20.71 15.73 -16.45
C THR A 145 19.87 14.73 -17.26
N PRO A 146 19.77 14.85 -18.61
CA PRO A 146 18.97 13.94 -19.43
C PRO A 146 19.31 12.46 -19.26
N LYS A 147 20.54 12.15 -18.84
CA LYS A 147 20.98 10.78 -18.56
C LYS A 147 20.34 10.20 -17.30
N ASP A 148 20.06 11.04 -16.31
CA ASP A 148 19.49 10.66 -15.02
C ASP A 148 17.97 10.90 -14.96
N GLN A 149 17.38 11.47 -16.02
CA GLN A 149 15.94 11.70 -16.12
C GLN A 149 15.18 10.37 -16.21
N MET A 150 14.12 10.28 -15.43
CA MET A 150 13.11 9.24 -15.58
C MET A 150 12.35 9.46 -16.88
N SER A 151 12.22 8.39 -17.66
CA SER A 151 11.35 8.32 -18.82
C SER A 151 9.87 8.44 -18.41
N ASP A 152 9.01 8.73 -19.39
CA ASP A 152 7.57 8.77 -19.15
C ASP A 152 7.01 7.44 -18.62
N GLU A 153 7.53 6.31 -19.12
CA GLU A 153 7.12 4.98 -18.66
C GLU A 153 7.50 4.76 -17.19
N GLU A 154 8.68 5.23 -16.77
CA GLU A 154 9.13 5.13 -15.38
C GLU A 154 8.32 6.03 -14.46
N LEU A 155 8.05 7.28 -14.85
CA LEU A 155 7.23 8.20 -14.06
C LEU A 155 5.81 7.67 -13.87
N LEU A 156 5.20 7.16 -14.94
CA LEU A 156 3.87 6.56 -14.89
C LEU A 156 3.85 5.30 -14.02
N SER A 157 4.91 4.50 -14.07
CA SER A 157 5.10 3.36 -13.17
C SER A 157 5.20 3.79 -11.70
N GLN A 158 5.85 4.92 -11.39
CA GLN A 158 5.88 5.45 -10.03
C GLN A 158 4.49 5.86 -9.54
N VAL A 159 3.69 6.57 -10.36
CA VAL A 159 2.31 6.93 -9.97
C VAL A 159 1.51 5.69 -9.61
N ASN A 160 1.52 4.68 -10.48
CA ASN A 160 0.74 3.49 -10.24
C ASN A 160 1.25 2.71 -9.02
N GLY A 161 2.57 2.55 -8.89
CA GLY A 161 3.19 1.83 -7.78
C GLY A 161 2.95 2.49 -6.43
N LEU A 162 3.09 3.82 -6.36
CA LEU A 162 2.86 4.60 -5.14
C LEU A 162 1.39 4.57 -4.73
N LEU A 163 0.48 4.82 -5.68
CA LEU A 163 -0.95 4.81 -5.42
C LEU A 163 -1.39 3.44 -4.92
N PHE A 164 -0.98 2.36 -5.61
CA PHE A 164 -1.28 0.99 -5.21
C PHE A 164 -0.73 0.65 -3.83
N ALA A 165 0.59 0.82 -3.63
CA ALA A 165 1.26 0.39 -2.41
C ALA A 165 0.77 1.17 -1.17
N ALA A 166 0.56 2.49 -1.32
CA ALA A 166 0.18 3.32 -0.19
C ALA A 166 -1.26 3.06 0.25
N HIS A 167 -2.23 2.93 -0.68
CA HIS A 167 -3.64 2.84 -0.26
C HIS A 167 -3.99 1.47 0.28
N ASP A 168 -3.50 0.39 -0.33
CA ASP A 168 -3.85 -0.97 0.08
C ASP A 168 -3.27 -1.29 1.48
N THR A 169 -2.01 -0.90 1.73
CA THR A 169 -1.38 -1.13 3.04
C THR A 169 -1.98 -0.27 4.16
N THR A 170 -2.27 1.01 3.88
CA THR A 170 -2.85 1.93 4.86
C THR A 170 -4.30 1.57 5.17
N SER A 171 -5.10 1.22 4.17
CA SER A 171 -6.48 0.78 4.38
C SER A 171 -6.56 -0.52 5.19
N SER A 172 -5.64 -1.46 4.95
CA SER A 172 -5.50 -2.67 5.76
C SER A 172 -5.12 -2.35 7.22
N ALA A 173 -4.15 -1.45 7.43
CA ALA A 173 -3.72 -1.03 8.77
C ALA A 173 -4.84 -0.34 9.55
N LEU A 174 -5.54 0.59 8.91
CA LEU A 174 -6.68 1.30 9.51
C LEU A 174 -7.83 0.35 9.82
N SER A 175 -8.12 -0.59 8.91
CA SER A 175 -9.13 -1.63 9.17
C SER A 175 -8.77 -2.47 10.39
N GLY A 176 -7.53 -2.97 10.48
CA GLY A 176 -7.08 -3.72 11.66
C GLY A 176 -7.10 -2.91 12.95
N THR A 177 -6.72 -1.63 12.89
CA THR A 177 -6.78 -0.71 14.03
C THR A 177 -8.22 -0.53 14.53
N ILE A 178 -9.16 -0.30 13.61
CA ILE A 178 -10.57 -0.13 13.96
C ILE A 178 -11.17 -1.43 14.50
N ASP A 179 -10.79 -2.61 13.97
CA ASP A 179 -11.20 -3.91 14.53
C ASP A 179 -10.88 -4.00 16.03
N LEU A 180 -9.65 -3.65 16.37
CA LEU A 180 -9.14 -3.71 17.73
C LEU A 180 -9.86 -2.69 18.60
N LEU A 181 -10.02 -1.46 18.13
CA LEU A 181 -10.72 -0.42 18.90
C LEU A 181 -12.19 -0.77 19.17
N VAL A 182 -12.87 -1.44 18.24
CA VAL A 182 -14.26 -1.92 18.45
C VAL A 182 -14.30 -3.03 19.50
N LYS A 183 -13.27 -3.88 19.57
CA LYS A 183 -13.18 -4.98 20.56
C LYS A 183 -12.68 -4.51 21.94
N HIS A 184 -11.98 -3.38 22.01
CA HIS A 184 -11.34 -2.83 23.21
C HIS A 184 -11.86 -1.41 23.49
N GLN A 185 -13.10 -1.33 23.99
CA GLN A 185 -13.81 -0.06 24.21
C GLN A 185 -13.10 0.85 25.21
N GLU A 186 -12.39 0.28 26.19
CA GLU A 186 -11.55 1.00 27.14
C GLU A 186 -10.37 1.71 26.47
N VAL A 187 -9.72 1.06 25.50
CA VAL A 187 -8.63 1.64 24.70
C VAL A 187 -9.19 2.74 23.81
N GLN A 188 -10.35 2.50 23.17
CA GLN A 188 -11.01 3.49 22.34
C GLN A 188 -11.43 4.73 23.15
N ALA A 189 -11.95 4.56 24.36
CA ALA A 189 -12.31 5.67 25.25
C ALA A 189 -11.07 6.50 25.60
N LYS A 190 -9.99 5.85 26.04
CA LYS A 190 -8.74 6.52 26.40
C LYS A 190 -8.10 7.27 25.22
N LEU A 191 -8.10 6.67 24.04
CA LEU A 191 -7.61 7.34 22.82
C LEU A 191 -8.45 8.56 22.47
N ARG A 192 -9.78 8.43 22.56
CA ARG A 192 -10.69 9.54 22.32
C ARG A 192 -10.46 10.69 23.30
N ASP A 193 -10.15 10.39 24.55
CA ASP A 193 -9.86 11.42 25.56
C ASP A 193 -8.55 12.16 25.26
N GLU A 194 -7.48 11.46 24.86
CA GLU A 194 -6.24 12.10 24.42
C GLU A 194 -6.47 13.03 23.21
N ILE A 195 -7.19 12.55 22.18
CA ILE A 195 -7.48 13.34 20.98
C ILE A 195 -8.33 14.58 21.32
N ARG A 196 -9.34 14.44 22.19
CA ARG A 196 -10.17 15.57 22.64
C ARG A 196 -9.35 16.60 23.41
N GLU A 197 -8.43 16.16 24.24
CA GLU A 197 -7.56 17.06 24.99
C GLU A 197 -6.59 17.81 24.08
N ALA A 198 -6.06 17.14 23.05
CA ALA A 198 -5.27 17.78 22.01
C ALA A 198 -6.08 18.89 21.31
N TYR A 199 -7.33 18.62 20.90
CA TYR A 199 -8.19 19.64 20.30
C TYR A 199 -8.51 20.82 21.22
N ARG A 200 -8.65 20.58 22.54
CA ARG A 200 -8.81 21.67 23.51
C ARG A 200 -7.55 22.52 23.64
N SER A 201 -6.38 21.90 23.54
CA SER A 201 -5.09 22.54 23.74
C SER A 201 -4.63 23.34 22.52
N TYR A 202 -4.84 22.81 21.32
CA TYR A 202 -4.29 23.35 20.07
C TYR A 202 -5.36 23.92 19.12
N GLY A 203 -6.65 23.73 19.43
CA GLY A 203 -7.76 24.08 18.53
C GLY A 203 -8.16 22.91 17.63
N ASN A 204 -9.14 23.12 16.75
CA ASN A 204 -9.76 22.04 15.95
C ASN A 204 -8.90 21.53 14.79
N ASP A 205 -7.78 22.18 14.48
CA ASP A 205 -6.86 21.79 13.41
C ASP A 205 -5.48 21.51 13.99
N LEU A 206 -5.21 20.24 14.28
CA LEU A 206 -3.90 19.79 14.72
C LEU A 206 -2.93 19.81 13.55
N ASP A 207 -1.77 20.46 13.73
CA ASP A 207 -0.69 20.37 12.75
C ASP A 207 0.00 18.99 12.80
N TYR A 208 0.92 18.76 11.85
CA TYR A 208 1.63 17.49 11.72
C TYR A 208 2.42 17.11 12.98
N ASP A 209 3.14 18.07 13.57
CA ASP A 209 4.01 17.82 14.71
C ASP A 209 3.17 17.58 15.98
N GLN A 210 2.07 18.32 16.15
CA GLN A 210 1.12 18.13 17.23
C GLN A 210 0.48 16.74 17.17
N LEU A 211 -0.02 16.33 16.00
CA LEU A 211 -0.64 15.00 15.82
C LEU A 211 0.37 13.88 16.10
N ASN A 212 1.59 14.01 15.59
CA ASN A 212 2.65 13.01 15.77
C ASN A 212 3.22 13.00 17.19
N SER A 213 2.97 14.04 17.99
CA SER A 213 3.40 14.10 19.38
C SER A 213 2.50 13.31 20.36
N LEU A 214 1.32 12.86 19.91
CA LEU A 214 0.34 12.18 20.76
C LEU A 214 0.78 10.76 21.12
N PRO A 215 1.21 10.51 22.38
CA PRO A 215 1.87 9.26 22.73
C PRO A 215 0.93 8.05 22.73
N TYR A 216 -0.34 8.20 23.12
CA TYR A 216 -1.27 7.09 23.16
C TYR A 216 -1.79 6.74 21.76
N LEU A 217 -1.99 7.73 20.89
CA LEU A 217 -2.25 7.51 19.46
C LEU A 217 -1.10 6.73 18.80
N ASP A 218 0.15 7.13 19.00
CA ASP A 218 1.32 6.39 18.49
C ASP A 218 1.36 4.96 19.05
N ALA A 219 1.10 4.77 20.34
CA ALA A 219 1.02 3.44 20.96
C ALA A 219 -0.08 2.57 20.33
N VAL A 220 -1.28 3.10 20.10
CA VAL A 220 -2.38 2.39 19.43
C VAL A 220 -2.00 1.99 18.00
N CYS A 221 -1.39 2.91 17.23
CA CYS A 221 -0.92 2.63 15.88
C CYS A 221 0.13 1.52 15.86
N ARG A 222 1.13 1.57 16.76
CA ARG A 222 2.18 0.56 16.86
C ARG A 222 1.63 -0.81 17.27
N GLU A 223 0.78 -0.86 18.28
CA GLU A 223 0.21 -2.12 18.74
C GLU A 223 -0.72 -2.73 17.69
N SER A 224 -1.48 -1.89 16.99
CA SER A 224 -2.32 -2.34 15.89
C SER A 224 -1.48 -2.94 14.76
N LEU A 225 -0.35 -2.34 14.39
CA LEU A 225 0.56 -2.89 13.37
C LEU A 225 1.33 -4.13 13.86
N ARG A 226 1.57 -4.25 15.17
CA ARG A 226 2.17 -5.45 15.77
C ARG A 226 1.22 -6.65 15.63
N ILE A 227 -0.06 -6.46 15.96
CA ILE A 227 -1.09 -7.52 15.88
C ILE A 227 -1.54 -7.76 14.44
N HIS A 228 -1.82 -6.70 13.69
CA HIS A 228 -2.30 -6.69 12.31
C HIS A 228 -1.25 -6.07 11.37
N ALA A 229 -0.21 -6.83 11.06
CA ALA A 229 0.75 -6.42 10.04
C ALA A 229 0.10 -6.44 8.64
N SER A 230 -0.06 -5.26 8.00
CA SER A 230 -0.62 -5.15 6.65
C SER A 230 0.15 -5.98 5.61
N GLY A 231 1.48 -6.07 5.78
CA GLY A 231 2.33 -6.99 5.04
C GLY A 231 2.63 -8.23 5.88
N SER A 232 2.34 -9.44 5.36
CA SER A 232 2.55 -10.68 6.12
C SER A 232 4.02 -11.13 6.14
N PHE A 233 4.74 -10.96 5.03
CA PHE A 233 6.13 -11.38 4.90
C PHE A 233 6.83 -10.58 3.80
N ILE A 234 8.15 -10.66 3.81
CA ILE A 234 8.99 -10.20 2.72
C ILE A 234 9.89 -11.32 2.21
N VAL A 235 10.15 -11.33 0.91
CA VAL A 235 11.00 -12.32 0.26
C VAL A 235 12.33 -11.69 -0.14
N ARG A 236 13.42 -12.43 0.09
CA ARG A 236 14.78 -12.08 -0.34
C ARG A 236 15.42 -13.28 -1.02
N ILE A 237 16.34 -13.02 -1.94
CA ILE A 237 17.18 -14.06 -2.55
C ILE A 237 18.62 -13.73 -2.18
N ALA A 238 19.34 -14.70 -1.60
CA ALA A 238 20.74 -14.53 -1.23
C ALA A 238 21.60 -14.26 -2.48
N SER A 239 22.21 -13.08 -2.58
CA SER A 239 23.04 -12.69 -3.73
C SER A 239 24.43 -13.35 -3.73
N LYS A 240 24.88 -13.80 -2.55
CA LYS A 240 26.12 -14.52 -2.28
C LYS A 240 25.92 -15.47 -1.11
N ASP A 241 26.85 -16.41 -0.96
CA ASP A 241 26.90 -17.27 0.22
C ASP A 241 27.03 -16.41 1.49
N TRP A 242 26.27 -16.77 2.52
CA TRP A 242 26.20 -16.02 3.75
C TRP A 242 26.08 -16.95 4.95
N THR A 243 26.80 -16.63 6.04
CA THR A 243 26.63 -17.30 7.33
C THR A 243 25.73 -16.43 8.18
N LEU A 244 24.45 -16.82 8.33
CA LEU A 244 23.47 -16.12 9.14
C LEU A 244 23.71 -16.42 10.63
N PRO A 245 24.17 -15.46 11.44
CA PRO A 245 24.27 -15.67 12.88
C PRO A 245 22.88 -15.79 13.49
N LEU A 246 22.72 -16.73 14.41
CA LEU A 246 21.50 -16.89 15.19
C LEU A 246 21.61 -16.06 16.46
N HIS A 247 20.59 -15.25 16.73
CA HIS A 247 20.52 -14.50 17.99
C HIS A 247 20.42 -15.44 19.20
N TYR A 248 19.66 -16.53 19.05
CA TYR A 248 19.55 -17.60 20.03
C TYR A 248 20.13 -18.91 19.47
N PRO A 249 21.06 -19.57 20.19
CA PRO A 249 21.60 -20.84 19.73
C PRO A 249 20.52 -21.94 19.71
N ILE A 250 20.40 -22.67 18.60
CA ILE A 250 19.41 -23.74 18.44
C ILE A 250 20.04 -25.11 18.61
N LYS A 251 19.36 -26.04 19.29
CA LYS A 251 19.80 -27.43 19.37
C LYS A 251 19.38 -28.18 18.12
N THR A 252 20.28 -28.97 17.56
CA THR A 252 19.95 -29.85 16.44
C THR A 252 18.96 -30.94 16.87
N LYS A 253 18.20 -31.49 15.92
CA LYS A 253 17.26 -32.60 16.18
C LYS A 253 17.94 -33.84 16.80
N SER A 254 19.24 -34.01 16.59
CA SER A 254 20.03 -35.09 17.20
C SER A 254 20.43 -34.82 18.65
N GLY A 255 20.20 -33.60 19.16
CA GLY A 255 20.58 -33.16 20.51
C GLY A 255 22.09 -33.04 20.75
N LYS A 256 22.92 -33.38 19.75
CA LYS A 256 24.39 -33.51 19.90
C LYS A 256 25.15 -32.21 19.66
N SER A 257 24.54 -31.21 19.04
CA SER A 257 25.21 -29.95 18.72
C SER A 257 24.29 -28.74 18.84
N THR A 258 24.90 -27.64 19.27
CA THR A 258 24.28 -26.31 19.28
C THR A 258 24.74 -25.56 18.04
N LEU A 259 23.79 -25.08 17.24
CA LEU A 259 24.07 -24.22 16.10
C LEU A 259 23.98 -22.76 16.55
N THR A 260 25.03 -22.00 16.27
CA THR A 260 25.10 -20.54 16.47
C THR A 260 24.93 -19.77 15.16
N SER A 261 24.95 -20.48 14.02
CA SER A 261 24.77 -19.89 12.70
C SER A 261 24.19 -20.88 11.70
N ILE A 262 23.53 -20.38 10.66
CA ILE A 262 23.00 -21.16 9.53
C ILE A 262 23.71 -20.71 8.26
N GLN A 263 24.20 -21.66 7.47
CA GLN A 263 24.72 -21.35 6.14
C GLN A 263 23.57 -21.15 5.16
N VAL A 264 23.61 -20.03 4.44
CA VAL A 264 22.64 -19.62 3.43
C VAL A 264 23.39 -19.47 2.11
N PRO A 265 23.37 -20.50 1.24
CA PRO A 265 24.02 -20.44 -0.07
C PRO A 265 23.40 -19.38 -0.98
N LYS A 266 24.19 -18.87 -1.92
CA LYS A 266 23.74 -18.01 -3.01
C LYS A 266 22.55 -18.64 -3.75
N GLY A 267 21.54 -17.83 -4.04
CA GLY A 267 20.31 -18.24 -4.70
C GLY A 267 19.23 -18.78 -3.76
N THR A 268 19.53 -18.96 -2.47
CA THR A 268 18.52 -19.37 -1.47
C THR A 268 17.46 -18.28 -1.32
N THR A 269 16.19 -18.67 -1.42
CA THR A 269 15.05 -17.79 -1.16
C THR A 269 14.74 -17.80 0.33
N VAL A 270 14.75 -16.62 0.96
CA VAL A 270 14.48 -16.43 2.38
C VAL A 270 13.15 -15.69 2.52
N HIS A 271 12.22 -16.32 3.22
CA HIS A 271 10.94 -15.72 3.60
C HIS A 271 11.04 -15.21 5.04
N ILE A 272 10.86 -13.91 5.23
CA ILE A 272 10.91 -13.25 6.54
C ILE A 272 9.49 -12.84 6.88
N SER A 273 8.90 -13.51 7.88
CA SER A 273 7.53 -13.25 8.33
C SER A 273 7.51 -12.11 9.35
N PHE A 274 6.87 -10.99 8.99
CA PHE A 274 6.66 -9.89 9.93
C PHE A 274 5.67 -10.29 11.02
N ARG A 275 4.59 -11.01 10.64
CA ARG A 275 3.59 -11.47 11.58
C ARG A 275 4.19 -12.37 12.67
N ALA A 276 5.03 -13.33 12.27
CA ALA A 276 5.66 -14.22 13.24
C ALA A 276 6.63 -13.47 14.14
N ALA A 277 7.46 -12.58 13.58
CA ALA A 277 8.39 -11.78 14.37
C ALA A 277 7.69 -10.82 15.36
N ASN A 278 6.54 -10.25 14.97
CA ASN A 278 5.79 -9.32 15.81
C ASN A 278 5.03 -10.01 16.96
N GLN A 279 4.84 -11.33 16.89
CA GLN A 279 4.06 -12.13 17.84
C GLN A 279 4.90 -13.24 18.48
N ASP A 280 6.23 -13.12 18.40
CA ASP A 280 7.17 -14.01 19.08
C ASP A 280 7.11 -13.74 20.60
N GLU A 281 7.06 -14.80 21.42
CA GLU A 281 6.92 -14.74 22.89
C GLU A 281 8.27 -14.81 23.62
#